data_AF-A0A7V9GV37-F1
#
_entry.id   AF-A0A7V9GV37-F1
#
_cell.length_a   1.000
_cell.length_b   1.000
_cell.length_c   1.000
_cell.angle_alpha   90.00
_cell.angle_beta   90.00
_cell.angle_gamma   90.00
#
_symmetry.space_group_name_H-M   'P 1'
#
loop_
_entity.id
_entity.type
_entity.pdbx_description
1 polymer ?
#
loop_
_entity_poly.entity_id
_entity_poly.type
_entity_poly.pdbx_seq_one_letter_code
_entity_poly.pdbx_strand_id
1 'polypeptide(L)'
;MAVELSKLILRHSISALSSHRGADCDKCRRTPVPGEFLHLFEDGRALCALCIEKLPRKRRTHLRAERVHASDRPLSVGPHRT
;
A
#
# COMPACT_ATOMS: atom_id res chain seq x y z
N MET A 1 -23.31 12.24 -24.85
CA MET A 1 -22.08 12.86 -24.30
C MET A 1 -21.88 12.55 -22.81
N ALA A 2 -22.85 12.82 -21.92
CA ALA A 2 -22.68 12.57 -20.47
C ALA A 2 -22.47 11.09 -20.10
N VAL A 3 -23.19 10.17 -20.75
CA VAL A 3 -23.13 8.71 -20.48
C VAL A 3 -21.73 8.12 -20.72
N GLU A 4 -20.99 8.62 -21.70
CA GLU A 4 -19.66 8.10 -22.04
C GLU A 4 -18.59 8.54 -21.03
N LEU A 5 -18.69 9.78 -20.52
CA LEU A 5 -17.81 10.26 -19.45
C LEU A 5 -18.04 9.46 -18.15
N SER A 6 -19.28 9.21 -17.78
CA SER A 6 -19.61 8.43 -16.58
C SER A 6 -19.01 7.02 -16.63
N LYS A 7 -19.06 6.35 -17.80
CA LYS A 7 -18.45 5.02 -17.99
C LYS A 7 -16.92 5.05 -17.88
N LEU A 8 -16.28 6.09 -18.42
CA LEU A 8 -14.84 6.28 -18.33
C LEU A 8 -14.40 6.48 -16.87
N ILE A 9 -15.09 7.33 -16.13
CA ILE A 9 -14.82 7.56 -14.69
C ILE A 9 -14.98 6.24 -13.93
N LEU A 10 -16.09 5.53 -14.12
CA LEU A 10 -16.35 4.28 -13.40
C LEU A 10 -15.26 3.22 -13.66
N ARG A 11 -14.82 3.07 -14.91
CA ARG A 11 -13.72 2.15 -15.27
C ARG A 11 -12.41 2.53 -14.59
N HIS A 12 -12.06 3.81 -14.58
CA HIS A 12 -10.84 4.29 -13.91
C HIS A 12 -10.90 4.10 -12.39
N SER A 13 -12.05 4.38 -11.76
CA SER A 13 -12.24 4.17 -10.33
C SER A 13 -12.12 2.69 -9.93
N ILE A 14 -12.72 1.77 -10.70
CA ILE A 14 -12.62 0.32 -10.43
C ILE A 14 -11.19 -0.20 -10.65
N SER A 15 -10.49 0.32 -11.67
CA SER A 15 -9.09 -0.03 -11.92
C SER A 15 -8.19 0.40 -10.76
N ALA A 16 -8.37 1.61 -10.24
CA ALA A 16 -7.61 2.10 -9.08
C ALA A 16 -7.81 1.23 -7.83
N LEU A 17 -9.03 0.73 -7.60
CA LEU A 17 -9.31 -0.23 -6.51
C LEU A 17 -8.57 -1.56 -6.68
N SER A 18 -8.31 -1.98 -7.92
CA SER A 18 -7.65 -3.26 -8.21
C SER A 18 -6.14 -3.20 -8.04
N SER A 19 -5.54 -2.03 -8.24
CA SER A 19 -4.12 -1.80 -7.99
C SER A 19 -3.74 -1.81 -6.50
N HIS A 20 -4.71 -1.60 -5.61
CA HIS A 20 -4.52 -1.76 -4.16
C HIS A 20 -4.42 -3.22 -3.69
N ARG A 21 -4.63 -4.21 -4.58
CA ARG A 21 -4.65 -5.65 -4.22
C ARG A 21 -3.33 -6.24 -3.70
N GLY A 22 -2.28 -5.43 -3.51
CA GLY A 22 -1.02 -5.85 -2.89
C GLY A 22 -0.64 -5.11 -1.60
N ALA A 23 -1.49 -4.20 -1.11
CA ALA A 23 -1.12 -3.30 0.00
C ALA A 23 -1.63 -3.76 1.37
N ASP A 24 -2.46 -4.79 1.46
CA ASP A 24 -3.07 -5.20 2.74
C ASP A 24 -2.08 -5.93 3.65
N CYS A 25 -2.23 -5.73 4.95
CA CYS A 25 -1.52 -6.52 5.94
C CYS A 25 -2.11 -7.94 6.00
N ASP A 26 -1.29 -8.98 5.81
CA ASP A 26 -1.75 -10.38 5.86
C ASP A 26 -2.28 -10.80 7.23
N LYS A 27 -1.83 -10.13 8.30
CA LYS A 27 -2.24 -10.46 9.66
C LYS A 27 -3.55 -9.82 10.09
N CYS A 28 -3.67 -8.50 9.93
CA CYS A 28 -4.84 -7.74 10.41
C CYS A 28 -5.79 -7.30 9.30
N ARG A 29 -5.47 -7.61 8.04
CA ARG A 29 -6.26 -7.31 6.84
C ARG A 29 -6.57 -5.83 6.60
N ARG A 30 -5.97 -4.92 7.39
CA ARG A 30 -6.06 -3.48 7.14
C ARG A 30 -5.25 -3.14 5.88
N THR A 31 -5.77 -2.22 5.10
CA THR A 31 -5.00 -1.46 4.10
C THR A 31 -4.28 -0.35 4.85
N PRO A 32 -2.93 -0.35 4.94
CA PRO A 32 -2.20 0.76 5.52
C PRO A 32 -2.42 2.04 4.69
N VAL A 33 -2.38 3.18 5.36
CA VAL A 33 -2.60 4.48 4.73
C VAL A 33 -1.32 4.99 4.06
N PRO A 34 -1.43 5.91 3.09
CA PRO A 34 -0.26 6.55 2.49
C PRO A 34 0.71 7.11 3.53
N GLY A 35 2.01 6.86 3.34
CA GLY A 35 3.07 7.23 4.27
C GLY A 35 3.41 6.17 5.32
N GLU A 36 2.52 5.22 5.60
CA GLU A 36 2.85 4.05 6.42
C GLU A 36 3.75 3.07 5.66
N PHE A 37 4.35 2.14 6.40
CA PHE A 37 5.17 1.07 5.83
C PHE A 37 4.46 -0.28 5.82
N LEU A 38 4.65 -1.00 4.71
CA LEU A 38 4.36 -2.41 4.56
C LEU A 38 5.69 -3.17 4.48
N HIS A 39 5.89 -4.13 5.39
CA HIS A 39 7.11 -4.93 5.51
C HIS A 39 6.92 -6.26 4.81
N LEU A 40 7.74 -6.53 3.80
CA LEU A 40 7.70 -7.75 2.99
C LEU A 40 8.68 -8.78 3.55
N PHE A 41 8.22 -10.02 3.70
CA PHE A 41 8.97 -11.15 4.23
C PHE A 41 9.36 -12.14 3.13
N GLU A 42 10.34 -13.01 3.40
CA GLU A 42 10.81 -14.03 2.46
C GLU A 42 9.72 -15.01 2.01
N ASP A 43 8.77 -15.30 2.90
CA ASP A 43 7.64 -16.19 2.61
C ASP A 43 6.51 -15.49 1.82
N GLY A 44 6.77 -14.29 1.30
CA GLY A 44 5.82 -13.50 0.53
C GLY A 44 4.80 -12.74 1.38
N ARG A 45 4.85 -12.88 2.71
CA ARG A 45 3.93 -12.14 3.59
C ARG A 45 4.25 -10.66 3.63
N ALA A 46 3.20 -9.86 3.76
CA ALA A 46 3.26 -8.42 3.94
C ALA A 46 2.61 -8.01 5.27
N LEU A 47 3.36 -7.37 6.17
CA LEU A 47 2.84 -6.91 7.46
C LEU A 47 2.97 -5.40 7.61
N CYS A 48 1.91 -4.75 8.10
CA CYS A 48 1.99 -3.33 8.48
C CYS A 48 2.90 -3.11 9.70
N ALA A 49 3.35 -1.86 9.89
CA ALA A 49 4.18 -1.45 11.03
C ALA A 49 3.59 -1.86 12.41
N LEU A 50 2.28 -1.76 12.59
CA LEU A 50 1.65 -2.17 13.86
C LEU A 50 1.72 -3.69 14.11
N CYS A 51 1.70 -4.50 13.04
CA CYS A 51 1.77 -5.94 13.17
C CYS A 51 3.20 -6.43 13.36
N ILE A 52 4.19 -5.77 12.73
CA ILE A 52 5.61 -6.12 12.92
C ILE A 52 6.07 -5.81 14.35
N GLU A 53 5.61 -4.71 14.95
CA GLU A 53 5.93 -4.36 16.34
C GLU A 53 5.44 -5.41 17.35
N LYS A 54 4.33 -6.08 17.06
CA LYS A 54 3.81 -7.17 17.89
C LYS A 54 4.58 -8.48 17.74
N LEU A 55 5.51 -8.60 16.79
CA LEU A 55 6.35 -9.79 16.64
C LEU A 55 7.54 -9.74 17.61
N PRO A 56 7.98 -10.90 18.12
CA PRO A 56 9.26 -11.01 18.83
C PRO A 56 10.40 -10.49 17.95
N ARG A 57 11.41 -9.82 18.54
CA ARG A 57 12.53 -9.20 17.79
C ARG A 57 13.19 -10.15 16.77
N LYS A 58 13.37 -11.42 17.15
CA LYS A 58 13.95 -12.47 16.28
C LYS A 58 13.16 -12.73 14.99
N ARG A 59 11.87 -12.37 14.95
CA ARG A 59 10.96 -12.55 13.82
C ARG A 59 10.63 -11.24 13.09
N ARG A 60 11.31 -10.13 13.41
CA ARG A 60 11.10 -8.82 12.76
C ARG A 60 11.99 -8.61 11.52
N THR A 61 12.85 -9.56 11.21
CA THR A 61 13.65 -9.53 9.99
C THR A 61 12.73 -9.66 8.79
N HIS A 62 12.71 -8.62 7.97
CA HIS A 62 11.94 -8.50 6.75
C HIS A 62 12.92 -8.25 5.60
N LEU A 63 12.54 -8.61 4.38
CA LEU A 63 13.36 -8.41 3.18
C LEU A 63 13.48 -6.93 2.83
N ARG A 64 12.34 -6.21 2.87
CA ARG A 64 12.27 -4.78 2.57
C ARG A 64 11.03 -4.14 3.17
N ALA A 65 11.10 -2.83 3.38
CA ALA A 65 9.97 -2.03 3.82
C ALA A 65 9.61 -1.06 2.70
N GLU A 66 8.36 -1.08 2.26
CA GLU A 66 7.84 -0.18 1.23
C GLU A 66 6.90 0.83 1.86
N ARG A 67 7.02 2.10 1.45
CA ARG A 67 6.02 3.11 1.82
C ARG A 67 4.77 2.87 1.00
N VAL A 68 3.62 2.87 1.66
CA VAL A 68 2.35 2.93 0.96
C VAL A 68 2.20 4.31 0.34
N HIS A 69 1.85 4.33 -0.94
CA HIS A 69 1.64 5.55 -1.70
C HIS A 69 0.14 5.80 -1.88
N ALA A 70 -0.27 7.07 -1.98
CA ALA A 70 -1.66 7.46 -2.26
C ALA A 70 -2.11 7.13 -3.69
N SER A 71 -1.17 6.69 -4.53
CA SER A 71 -1.33 6.37 -5.92
C SER A 71 -0.48 5.14 -6.22
N ASP A 72 -0.94 4.31 -7.16
CA ASP A 72 -0.21 3.13 -7.65
C ASP A 72 1.16 3.48 -8.22
N ARG A 73 1.33 4.73 -8.63
CA ARG A 73 2.60 5.29 -9.06
C ARG A 73 3.19 6.13 -7.93
N PRO A 74 4.50 5.96 -7.64
CA PRO A 74 5.22 6.91 -6.80
C PRO A 74 5.01 8.31 -7.37
N LEU A 75 4.41 9.18 -6.58
CA LEU A 75 4.37 10.59 -6.92
C LEU A 75 5.78 11.15 -6.70
N SER A 76 6.31 11.87 -7.69
CA SER A 76 7.56 12.60 -7.55
C SER A 76 7.39 13.68 -6.47
N VAL A 77 7.74 13.36 -5.23
CA VAL A 77 7.75 14.33 -4.13
C VAL A 77 9.08 15.07 -4.16
N GLY A 78 9.02 16.38 -4.40
CA GLY A 78 10.19 17.25 -4.27
C GLY A 78 10.70 17.29 -2.82
N PRO A 79 11.96 17.70 -2.61
CA PRO A 79 12.52 17.80 -1.26
C PRO A 79 11.68 18.74 -0.39
N HIS A 80 11.39 18.32 0.83
CA HIS A 80 10.71 19.12 1.83
C HIS A 80 11.64 20.27 2.26
N ARG A 81 11.37 21.50 1.83
CA ARG A 81 12.08 22.68 2.34
C ARG A 81 11.56 22.99 3.74
N THR A 82 12.43 22.83 4.74
CA THR A 82 12.25 23.33 6.11
C THR A 82 12.62 24.80 6.20
#